data_AF-A0A1F4QJP0-F1
#
_entry.id   AF-A0A1F4QJP0-F1
#
_cell.length_a   1.000
_cell.length_b   1.000
_cell.length_c   1.000
_cell.angle_alpha   90.00
_cell.angle_beta   90.00
_cell.angle_gamma   90.00
#
_symmetry.space_group_name_H-M   'P 1'
#
loop_
_entity.id
_entity.type
_entity.pdbx_description
1 polymer ?
#
loop_
_entity_poly.entity_id
_entity_poly.type
_entity_poly.pdbx_seq_one_letter_code
_entity_poly.pdbx_strand_id
1 'polypeptide(L)'
;MAPQVHLLREVRDKYLLPYRPGRAAVRAYYAVSPPIADVISRSETLRAAARFGLMPILGWAAIALWSPLIGVGISLLPVMAGALLLARRSR
;
A
#
# COMPACT_ATOMS: atom_id res chain seq x y z
N MET A 1 -4.92 16.57 11.42
CA MET A 1 -5.02 15.32 10.62
C MET A 1 -4.31 14.21 11.37
N ALA A 2 -4.77 12.97 11.27
CA ALA A 2 -4.14 11.86 11.99
C ALA A 2 -2.73 11.59 11.42
N PRO A 3 -1.67 11.46 12.26
CA PRO A 3 -0.28 11.33 11.81
C PRO A 3 -0.04 10.21 10.79
N GLN A 4 -0.79 9.12 10.93
CA GLN A 4 -0.67 7.96 10.03
C GLN A 4 -1.10 8.30 8.60
N VAL A 5 -2.12 9.15 8.44
CA VAL A 5 -2.58 9.62 7.13
C VAL A 5 -1.54 10.52 6.47
N HIS A 6 -0.80 11.32 7.26
CA HIS A 6 0.27 12.16 6.73
C HIS A 6 1.41 11.32 6.15
N LEU A 7 1.82 10.29 6.87
CA LEU A 7 2.86 9.35 6.44
C LEU A 7 2.54 8.70 5.08
N LEU A 8 1.32 8.16 4.94
CA LEU A 8 0.88 7.54 3.69
C LEU A 8 0.77 8.55 2.54
N ARG A 9 0.41 9.81 2.84
CA ARG A 9 0.38 10.90 1.86
C ARG A 9 1.77 11.23 1.36
N GLU A 10 2.77 11.31 2.24
CA GLU A 10 4.16 11.54 1.82
C GLU A 10 4.68 10.44 0.91
N VAL A 11 4.39 9.16 1.23
CA VAL A 11 4.74 8.04 0.34
C VAL A 11 4.07 8.20 -1.03
N ARG A 12 2.78 8.54 -1.04
CA ARG A 12 2.03 8.79 -2.29
C ARG A 12 2.70 9.91 -3.11
N ASP A 13 3.00 11.02 -2.46
CA ASP A 13 3.47 12.23 -3.14
C ASP A 13 4.92 12.05 -3.62
N LYS A 14 5.77 11.35 -2.87
CA LYS A 14 7.20 11.14 -3.19
C LYS A 14 7.47 9.96 -4.11
N TYR A 15 6.69 8.88 -4.02
CA TYR A 15 6.97 7.62 -4.72
C TYR A 15 5.90 7.18 -5.72
N LEU A 16 4.65 7.63 -5.61
CA LEU A 16 3.58 7.23 -6.54
C LEU A 16 3.31 8.31 -7.60
N LEU A 17 3.06 9.55 -7.18
CA LEU A 17 2.63 10.62 -8.10
C LEU A 17 3.66 11.05 -9.15
N PRO A 18 4.99 10.99 -8.92
CA PRO A 18 5.97 11.35 -9.95
C PRO A 18 5.90 10.43 -11.17
N TYR A 19 5.54 9.16 -11.00
CA TYR A 19 5.60 8.14 -12.05
C TYR A 19 4.22 7.79 -12.63
N ARG A 20 4.14 7.55 -13.94
CA ARG A 20 2.88 7.20 -14.63
C ARG A 20 2.18 5.96 -14.04
N PRO A 21 2.90 4.85 -13.75
CA PRO A 21 2.28 3.68 -13.12
C PRO A 21 1.74 3.98 -11.73
N GLY A 22 2.47 4.77 -10.93
CA GLY A 22 2.03 5.16 -9.59
C GLY A 22 0.76 6.02 -9.61
N ARG A 23 0.65 6.95 -10.57
CA ARG A 23 -0.61 7.70 -10.78
C ARG A 23 -1.77 6.79 -11.18
N ALA A 24 -1.54 5.77 -12.00
CA ALA A 24 -2.58 4.80 -12.36
C ALA A 24 -3.03 3.97 -11.16
N ALA A 25 -2.09 3.51 -10.33
CA ALA A 25 -2.39 2.80 -9.08
C ALA A 25 -3.23 3.67 -8.12
N VAL A 26 -2.87 4.95 -7.94
CA VAL A 26 -3.64 5.88 -7.10
C VAL A 26 -5.06 6.09 -7.65
N ARG A 27 -5.23 6.22 -8.97
CA ARG A 27 -6.56 6.32 -9.57
C ARG A 27 -7.39 5.05 -9.37
N ALA A 28 -6.81 3.88 -9.58
CA ALA A 28 -7.49 2.61 -9.34
C ALA A 28 -7.92 2.47 -7.87
N TYR A 29 -7.03 2.86 -6.93
CA TYR A 29 -7.36 2.91 -5.52
C TYR A 29 -8.57 3.82 -5.25
N TYR A 30 -8.59 5.05 -5.78
CA TYR A 30 -9.73 5.95 -5.58
C TYR A 30 -11.01 5.50 -6.28
N ALA A 31 -10.92 4.72 -7.36
CA ALA A 31 -12.09 4.17 -8.03
C ALA A 31 -12.72 3.02 -7.22
N VAL A 32 -11.90 2.19 -6.58
CA VAL A 32 -12.35 0.94 -5.93
C VAL A 32 -12.52 1.08 -4.41
N SER A 33 -11.74 1.95 -3.76
CA SER A 33 -11.78 2.09 -2.29
C SER A 33 -13.10 2.64 -1.74
N PRO A 34 -13.84 3.57 -2.37
CA PRO A 34 -15.05 4.13 -1.76
C PRO A 34 -16.13 3.09 -1.38
N PRO A 35 -16.55 2.16 -2.26
CA PRO A 35 -17.53 1.15 -1.87
C PRO A 35 -17.01 0.19 -0.79
N ILE A 36 -15.72 -0.15 -0.81
CA ILE A 36 -15.10 -0.98 0.24
C ILE A 36 -15.09 -0.25 1.58
N ALA A 37 -14.73 1.03 1.57
CA ALA A 37 -14.70 1.87 2.76
C ALA A 37 -16.10 2.02 3.37
N ASP A 38 -17.14 2.13 2.54
CA ASP A 38 -18.53 2.15 3.02
C ASP A 38 -18.89 0.85 3.76
N VAL A 39 -18.55 -0.31 3.19
CA VAL A 39 -18.77 -1.62 3.85
C VAL A 39 -18.01 -1.73 5.17
N ILE A 40 -16.73 -1.34 5.19
CA ILE A 40 -15.91 -1.36 6.42
C ILE A 40 -16.48 -0.40 7.47
N SER A 41 -16.99 0.77 7.04
CA SER A 41 -17.51 1.78 7.96
C SER A 41 -18.71 1.30 8.77
N ARG A 42 -19.49 0.36 8.22
CA ARG A 42 -20.71 -0.19 8.82
C ARG A 42 -20.45 -1.29 9.87
N SER A 43 -19.20 -1.76 10.04
CA SER A 43 -18.86 -2.84 10.98
C SER A 43 -17.64 -2.49 11.84
N GLU A 44 -17.80 -2.50 13.16
CA GLU A 44 -16.69 -2.28 14.10
C GLU A 44 -15.58 -3.33 13.92
N THR A 45 -15.95 -4.60 13.71
CA THR A 45 -14.99 -5.70 13.51
C THR A 45 -14.17 -5.49 12.24
N LEU A 46 -14.80 -5.11 11.12
CA LEU A 46 -14.08 -4.82 9.88
C LEU A 46 -13.18 -3.59 10.03
N ARG A 47 -13.63 -2.58 10.78
CA ARG A 47 -12.83 -1.38 11.06
C ARG A 47 -11.60 -1.72 11.90
N ALA A 48 -11.74 -2.56 12.91
CA ALA A 48 -10.63 -3.04 13.72
C ALA A 48 -9.64 -3.87 12.87
N ALA A 49 -10.16 -4.79 12.05
CA ALA A 49 -9.34 -5.59 11.12
C ALA A 49 -8.58 -4.70 10.12
N ALA A 50 -9.25 -3.69 9.54
CA ALA A 50 -8.63 -2.74 8.62
C ALA A 50 -7.52 -1.93 9.32
N ARG A 51 -7.75 -1.44 10.55
CA ARG A 51 -6.73 -0.73 11.34
C ARG A 51 -5.53 -1.62 11.65
N PHE A 52 -5.76 -2.86 12.05
CA PHE A 52 -4.70 -3.82 12.34
C PHE A 52 -3.89 -4.15 11.08
N GLY A 53 -4.56 -4.38 9.95
CA GLY A 53 -3.90 -4.61 8.66
C GLY A 53 -3.12 -3.39 8.13
N LEU A 54 -3.54 -2.17 8.49
CA LEU A 54 -2.84 -0.94 8.11
C LEU A 54 -1.58 -0.69 8.96
N MET A 55 -1.50 -1.17 10.20
CA MET A 55 -0.32 -0.99 11.06
C MET A 55 1.01 -1.40 10.41
N PRO A 56 1.17 -2.61 9.83
CA PRO A 56 2.43 -2.98 9.17
C PRO A 56 2.72 -2.10 7.95
N ILE A 57 1.69 -1.65 7.23
CA ILE A 57 1.84 -0.74 6.08
C ILE A 57 2.35 0.62 6.53
N LEU A 58 1.88 1.13 7.68
CA LEU A 58 2.39 2.35 8.28
C LEU A 58 3.85 2.21 8.73
N GLY A 59 4.21 1.08 9.34
CA GLY A 59 5.60 0.78 9.68
C GLY A 59 6.52 0.76 8.44
N TRP A 60 6.08 0.09 7.38
CA TRP A 60 6.79 0.08 6.10
C TRP A 60 6.91 1.49 5.51
N ALA A 61 5.84 2.28 5.51
CA ALA A 61 5.84 3.65 5.00
C ALA A 61 6.86 4.53 5.73
N ALA A 62 6.97 4.38 7.06
CA ALA A 62 7.97 5.09 7.86
C ALA A 62 9.40 4.66 7.47
N ILE A 63 9.63 3.36 7.33
CA ILE A 63 10.94 2.83 6.89
C ILE A 63 11.28 3.32 5.47
N ALA A 64 10.33 3.31 4.54
CA ALA A 64 10.54 3.74 3.16
C ALA A 64 10.82 5.25 3.04
N LEU A 65 10.26 6.06 3.95
CA LEU A 65 10.56 7.49 4.00
C LEU A 65 11.93 7.76 4.65
N TRP A 66 12.32 6.98 5.66
CA TRP A 66 13.63 7.09 6.32
C TRP A 66 14.78 6.54 5.45
N SER A 67 14.59 5.38 4.84
CA SER A 67 15.54 4.71 3.95
C SER A 67 14.82 4.15 2.71
N PRO A 68 14.90 4.88 1.57
CA PRO A 68 14.26 4.46 0.33
C PRO A 68 14.75 3.09 -0.17
N LEU A 69 16.04 2.78 0.00
CA LEU A 69 16.64 1.52 -0.42
C LEU A 69 16.03 0.31 0.30
N ILE A 70 15.88 0.40 1.63
CA ILE A 70 15.29 -0.67 2.44
C ILE A 70 13.80 -0.78 2.14
N GLY A 71 13.10 0.35 2.05
CA GLY A 71 11.67 0.39 1.71
C GLY A 71 11.38 -0.34 0.40
N VAL A 72 12.11 -0.01 -0.67
CA VAL A 72 11.98 -0.65 -1.99
C VAL A 72 12.39 -2.13 -1.95
N GLY A 73 13.47 -2.47 -1.24
CA GLY A 73 13.90 -3.86 -1.08
C GLY A 73 12.81 -4.75 -0.47
N ILE A 74 12.15 -4.29 0.60
CA ILE A 74 11.04 -5.01 1.25
C ILE A 74 9.85 -5.18 0.31
N SER A 75 9.56 -4.18 -0.54
CA SER A 75 8.45 -4.24 -1.50
C SER A 75 8.71 -5.15 -2.70
N LEU A 76 9.95 -5.20 -3.21
CA LEU A 76 10.29 -5.93 -4.42
C LEU A 76 10.44 -7.44 -4.19
N LEU A 77 10.88 -7.88 -3.01
CA LEU A 77 11.06 -9.29 -2.68
C LEU A 77 9.78 -10.15 -2.88
N PRO A 78 8.61 -9.80 -2.33
CA PRO A 78 7.39 -10.58 -2.54
C PRO A 78 6.85 -10.47 -3.97
N VAL A 79 7.02 -9.33 -4.64
CA VAL A 79 6.61 -9.15 -6.04
C VAL A 79 7.45 -10.05 -6.97
N MET A 80 8.77 -10.09 -6.75
CA MET A 80 9.68 -10.89 -7.54
C MET A 80 9.54 -12.39 -7.24
N ALA A 81 9.37 -12.77 -5.97
CA ALA A 81 9.05 -14.14 -5.60
C ALA A 81 7.72 -14.60 -6.23
N GLY A 82 6.67 -13.76 -6.18
CA GLY A 82 5.38 -14.03 -6.81
C GLY A 82 5.50 -14.20 -8.34
N ALA A 83 6.24 -13.30 -9.00
CA ALA A 83 6.50 -13.40 -10.44
C ALA A 83 7.26 -14.68 -10.82
N LEU A 84 8.28 -15.06 -10.02
CA LEU A 84 9.03 -16.30 -10.23
C LEU A 84 8.15 -17.55 -10.00
N LEU A 85 7.27 -17.54 -9.01
CA LEU A 85 6.31 -18.63 -8.76
C LEU A 85 5.27 -18.75 -9.89
N LEU A 86 4.78 -17.63 -10.41
CA LEU A 86 3.87 -17.60 -11.55
C LEU A 86 4.56 -18.07 -12.84
N ALA A 87 5.81 -17.66 -13.07
CA ALA A 87 6.62 -18.11 -14.20
C ALA A 87 7.01 -19.59 -14.10
N ARG A 88 7.11 -20.14 -12.88
CA ARG A 88 7.29 -21.57 -12.63
C ARG A 88 6.02 -22.40 -12.85
N ARG A 89 4.84 -21.79 -12.74
CA ARG A 89 3.55 -22.46 -12.96
C ARG A 89 3.16 -22.56 -14.44
N SER A 90 3.82 -21.80 -15.31
CA SER A 90 3.58 -21.79 -16.76
C SER A 90 4.57 -22.64 -17.58
N ARG A 91 5.34 -23.52 -16.93
CA ARG A 91 6.16 -24.57 -17.55
C ARG A 91 5.69 -25.92 -17.04
#